data_AF-A0A0D2ZYS9-F1
#
_entry.id   AF-A0A0D2ZYS9-F1
#
_cell.length_a   1.000
_cell.length_b   1.000
_cell.length_c   1.000
_cell.angle_alpha   90.00
_cell.angle_beta   90.00
_cell.angle_gamma   90.00
#
_symmetry.space_group_name_H-M   'P 1'
#
loop_
_entity.id
_entity.type
_entity.pdbx_description
1 polymer ?
#
loop_
_entity_poly.entity_id
_entity_poly.type
_entity_poly.pdbx_seq_one_letter_code
_entity_poly.pdbx_strand_id
1 'polypeptide(L)'
;MREYFAFRILERRWEAPKITRSGRLFHQFLVDAYTMIESSRLRYLWLNQKKLWSSSYTAIQKAATRDGAKMAEQGSRIFIPATFTGGKRYMKQHYYDAMALCKYHG
;
A
#
# COMPACT_ATOMS: atom_id res chain seq x y z
N MET A 1 -4.89 -13.81 -5.44
CA MET A 1 -5.36 -12.96 -6.55
C MET A 1 -4.25 -12.50 -7.48
N ARG A 2 -3.17 -11.88 -6.98
CA ARG A 2 -2.04 -11.45 -7.83
C ARG A 2 -1.47 -12.56 -8.73
N GLU A 3 -1.23 -13.74 -8.15
CA GLU A 3 -0.70 -14.90 -8.89
C GLU A 3 -1.65 -15.38 -10.00
N TYR A 4 -2.96 -15.36 -9.74
CA TYR A 4 -3.98 -15.72 -10.74
C TYR A 4 -3.97 -14.75 -11.92
N PHE A 5 -3.94 -13.44 -11.67
CA PHE A 5 -3.87 -12.44 -12.73
C PHE A 5 -2.53 -12.51 -13.49
N ALA A 6 -1.41 -12.69 -12.79
CA ALA A 6 -0.10 -12.87 -13.41
C ALA A 6 -0.08 -14.11 -14.32
N PHE A 7 -0.67 -15.22 -13.87
CA PHE A 7 -0.83 -16.44 -14.65
C PHE A 7 -1.62 -16.19 -15.95
N ARG A 8 -2.70 -15.40 -15.89
CA ARG A 8 -3.56 -15.09 -17.05
C ARG A 8 -2.95 -14.10 -18.04
N ILE A 9 -2.04 -13.25 -17.59
CA ILE A 9 -1.36 -12.26 -18.44
C ILE A 9 -0.16 -12.89 -19.16
N LEU A 10 0.49 -13.89 -18.56
CA LEU A 10 1.67 -14.54 -19.12
C LEU A 10 1.35 -15.31 -20.41
N GLU A 11 2.03 -14.98 -21.50
CA GLU A 11 1.91 -15.72 -22.76
C GLU A 11 2.58 -17.10 -22.68
N ARG A 12 1.90 -18.11 -23.24
CA ARG A 12 2.34 -19.51 -23.19
C ARG A 12 2.27 -20.13 -24.58
N ARG A 13 3.28 -20.92 -24.94
CA ARG A 13 3.37 -21.56 -26.27
C ARG A 13 2.21 -22.49 -26.61
N TRP A 14 1.56 -23.07 -25.60
CA TRP A 14 0.50 -24.09 -25.77
C TRP A 14 -0.91 -23.54 -25.55
N GLU A 15 -1.07 -22.23 -25.33
CA GLU A 15 -2.36 -21.58 -25.10
C GLU A 15 -2.50 -20.39 -26.04
N ALA A 16 -3.68 -20.24 -26.66
CA ALA A 16 -3.91 -19.09 -27.52
C ALA A 16 -3.92 -17.79 -26.67
N PRO A 17 -3.12 -16.77 -27.03
CA PRO A 17 -3.06 -15.50 -26.31
C PRO A 17 -4.30 -14.63 -26.60
N LYS A 18 -5.50 -15.11 -26.22
CA LYS A 18 -6.77 -14.43 -26.46
C LYS A 18 -6.89 -13.14 -25.64
N ILE A 19 -6.46 -13.21 -24.37
CA ILE A 19 -6.54 -12.09 -23.43
C ILE A 19 -5.58 -10.98 -23.85
N THR A 20 -4.31 -11.28 -24.12
CA THR A 20 -3.30 -10.27 -24.51
C THR A 20 -3.57 -9.66 -25.88
N ARG A 21 -4.15 -10.41 -26.84
CA ARG A 21 -4.49 -9.91 -28.19
C ARG A 21 -5.82 -9.14 -28.27
N SER A 22 -6.55 -9.01 -27.17
CA SER A 22 -7.88 -8.37 -27.15
C SER A 22 -7.85 -6.83 -27.15
N GLY A 23 -6.67 -6.20 -27.19
CA GLY A 23 -6.52 -4.75 -27.37
C GLY A 23 -7.16 -3.94 -26.24
N ARG A 24 -8.23 -3.18 -26.51
CA ARG A 24 -8.91 -2.36 -25.48
C ARG A 24 -9.48 -3.18 -24.32
N LEU A 25 -10.00 -4.38 -24.60
CA LEU A 25 -10.51 -5.28 -23.57
C LEU A 25 -9.38 -5.77 -22.63
N PHE A 26 -8.16 -5.92 -23.15
CA PHE A 26 -6.99 -6.24 -22.34
C PHE A 26 -6.66 -5.12 -21.35
N HIS A 27 -6.75 -3.86 -21.79
CA HIS A 27 -6.51 -2.72 -20.91
C HIS A 27 -7.56 -2.64 -19.79
N GLN A 28 -8.83 -2.87 -20.12
CA GLN A 28 -9.89 -2.94 -19.10
C GLN A 28 -9.64 -4.07 -18.10
N PHE A 29 -9.29 -5.27 -18.60
CA PHE A 29 -8.94 -6.40 -17.75
C PHE A 29 -7.78 -6.08 -16.80
N LEU A 30 -6.74 -5.38 -17.26
CA LEU A 30 -5.61 -4.97 -16.41
C LEU A 30 -6.03 -3.98 -15.31
N VAL A 31 -6.86 -2.99 -15.65
CA VAL A 31 -7.36 -1.99 -14.68
C VAL A 31 -8.24 -2.68 -13.63
N ASP A 32 -9.15 -3.56 -14.07
CA ASP A 32 -10.02 -4.32 -13.19
C ASP A 32 -9.20 -5.26 -12.28
N ALA A 33 -8.20 -5.95 -12.83
CA ALA A 33 -7.29 -6.78 -12.05
C ALA A 33 -6.54 -5.98 -10.99
N TYR A 34 -6.03 -4.79 -11.34
CA TYR A 34 -5.31 -3.92 -10.41
C TYR A 34 -6.23 -3.45 -9.27
N THR A 35 -7.43 -2.96 -9.60
CA THR A 35 -8.40 -2.50 -8.58
C THR A 35 -8.86 -3.64 -7.66
N MET A 36 -9.04 -4.85 -8.17
CA MET A 36 -9.33 -6.05 -7.36
C MET A 36 -8.19 -6.40 -6.40
N ILE A 37 -6.94 -6.35 -6.86
CA ILE A 37 -5.76 -6.62 -6.01
C ILE A 37 -5.65 -5.55 -4.92
N GLU A 38 -5.73 -4.27 -5.28
CA GLU A 38 -5.59 -3.17 -4.32
C GLU A 38 -6.74 -3.12 -3.30
N SER A 39 -7.98 -3.37 -3.73
CA SER A 39 -9.11 -3.47 -2.81
C SER A 39 -8.95 -4.65 -1.84
N SER A 40 -8.39 -5.78 -2.28
CA SER A 40 -8.04 -6.90 -1.39
C SER A 40 -6.95 -6.53 -0.38
N ARG A 41 -5.93 -5.77 -0.79
CA ARG A 41 -4.86 -5.29 0.11
C ARG A 41 -5.42 -4.32 1.15
N LEU A 42 -6.27 -3.37 0.74
CA LEU A 42 -6.94 -2.45 1.65
C LEU A 42 -7.84 -3.19 2.64
N ARG A 43 -8.59 -4.19 2.17
CA ARG A 43 -9.42 -5.05 3.04
C ARG A 43 -8.56 -5.78 4.08
N TYR A 44 -7.40 -6.31 3.68
CA TYR A 44 -6.47 -6.93 4.61
C TYR A 44 -5.99 -5.96 5.69
N LEU A 45 -5.62 -4.72 5.31
CA LEU A 45 -5.21 -3.67 6.26
C LEU A 45 -6.34 -3.34 7.23
N TRP A 46 -7.58 -3.23 6.72
CA TRP A 46 -8.75 -2.92 7.53
C TRP A 46 -9.05 -4.01 8.58
N LEU A 47 -8.96 -5.29 8.19
CA LEU A 47 -9.20 -6.43 9.08
C LEU A 47 -8.07 -6.65 10.09
N ASN A 48 -6.81 -6.42 9.71
CA ASN A 48 -5.63 -6.68 10.55
C ASN A 48 -5.17 -5.46 11.34
N GLN A 49 -6.05 -4.46 11.48
CA GLN A 49 -5.74 -3.18 12.07
C GLN A 49 -5.21 -3.26 13.51
N LYS A 50 -5.72 -4.20 14.32
CA LYS A 50 -5.24 -4.44 15.69
C LYS A 50 -3.75 -4.84 15.72
N LYS A 51 -3.31 -5.68 14.77
CA LYS A 51 -1.92 -6.11 14.65
C LYS A 51 -1.02 -4.95 14.20
N LEU A 52 -1.49 -4.14 13.25
CA LEU A 52 -0.76 -2.98 12.75
C LEU A 52 -0.61 -1.89 13.82
N TRP A 53 -1.62 -1.71 14.68
CA TRP A 53 -1.58 -0.77 15.81
C TRP A 53 -0.46 -1.06 16.81
N SER A 54 -0.09 -2.33 17.03
CA SER A 54 0.99 -2.68 17.97
C SER A 54 2.34 -2.03 17.62
N SER A 55 2.67 -1.94 16.33
CA SER A 55 3.90 -1.29 15.86
C SER A 55 3.91 0.23 16.06
N SER A 56 2.74 0.88 16.04
CA SER A 56 2.60 2.33 16.28
C SER A 56 2.39 2.67 17.76
N TYR A 57 2.13 1.68 18.60
CA TYR A 57 1.89 1.87 20.03
C TYR A 57 3.11 2.48 20.73
N THR A 58 4.32 2.14 20.32
CA THR A 58 5.56 2.73 20.85
C THR A 58 5.67 4.23 20.58
N ALA A 59 5.20 4.70 19.41
CA ALA A 59 5.18 6.12 19.07
C ALA A 59 4.08 6.88 19.83
N ILE A 60 2.92 6.25 20.05
CA ILE A 60 1.82 6.82 20.85
C ILE A 60 2.19 6.85 22.34
N GLN A 61 2.82 5.79 22.86
CA GLN A 61 3.28 5.71 24.24
C GLN A 61 4.32 6.80 24.54
N LYS A 62 5.28 7.03 23.63
CA LYS A 62 6.22 8.16 23.74
C LYS A 62 5.54 9.53 23.72
N ALA A 63 4.46 9.68 22.95
CA ALA A 63 3.67 10.90 22.95
C ALA A 63 2.85 11.06 24.25
N ALA A 64 2.41 9.96 24.85
CA ALA A 64 1.69 9.93 26.13
C ALA A 64 2.57 10.26 27.33
N THR A 65 3.87 9.96 27.27
CA THR A 65 4.85 10.33 28.32
C THR A 65 5.24 11.81 28.29
N ARG A 66 4.78 12.57 27.29
CA ARG A 66 5.04 14.02 27.19
C ARG A 66 3.94 14.77 27.95
N ASP A 67 4.32 15.45 29.03
CA ASP A 67 3.39 16.23 29.86
C ASP A 67 2.59 17.24 29.00
N GLY A 68 1.27 17.20 29.13
CA GLY A 68 0.33 18.13 28.46
C GLY A 68 -0.25 17.68 27.12
N ALA A 69 0.06 16.48 26.63
CA ALA A 69 -0.49 16.01 25.35
C ALA A 69 -1.94 15.48 25.47
N LYS A 70 -2.88 16.12 24.76
CA LYS A 70 -4.26 15.63 24.63
C LYS A 70 -4.29 14.36 23.77
N MET A 71 -4.35 13.20 24.42
CA MET A 71 -4.40 11.89 23.74
C MET A 71 -5.61 11.72 22.81
N ALA A 72 -6.67 12.50 22.98
CA ALA A 72 -7.89 12.45 22.16
C ALA A 72 -7.66 12.88 20.69
N GLU A 73 -6.67 13.74 20.43
CA GLU A 73 -6.30 14.20 19.08
C GLU A 73 -5.14 13.38 18.49
N GLN A 74 -4.52 12.53 19.30
CA GLN A 74 -3.27 11.84 18.96
C GLN A 74 -3.54 10.47 18.33
N GLY A 75 -3.80 10.45 17.03
CA GLY A 75 -3.82 9.21 16.24
C GLY A 75 -4.89 9.16 15.17
N SER A 76 -4.64 8.40 14.10
CA SER A 76 -5.62 8.13 13.06
C SER A 76 -6.35 6.81 13.37
N ARG A 77 -7.69 6.84 13.44
CA ARG A 77 -8.54 5.63 13.67
C ARG A 77 -8.20 4.48 12.71
N ILE A 78 -7.78 4.82 11.50
CA ILE A 78 -7.29 3.88 10.47
C ILE A 78 -5.81 4.18 10.19
N PHE A 79 -5.00 3.14 10.12
CA PHE A 79 -3.55 3.19 9.96
C PHE A 79 -3.23 2.49 8.66
N ILE A 80 -2.89 3.29 7.66
CA ILE A 80 -2.45 2.78 6.37
C ILE A 80 -0.92 2.85 6.39
N PRO A 81 -0.21 1.71 6.32
CA PRO A 81 1.24 1.70 6.31
C PRO A 81 1.84 2.46 5.12
N ALA A 82 3.10 2.89 5.24
CA ALA A 82 3.84 3.49 4.13
C ALA A 82 4.09 2.53 2.96
N THR A 83 3.88 1.21 3.15
CA THR A 83 3.97 0.20 2.09
C THR A 83 2.80 0.24 1.11
N PHE A 84 1.74 1.01 1.39
CA PHE A 84 0.64 1.25 0.48
C PHE A 84 1.02 2.33 -0.55
N THR A 85 1.35 1.89 -1.77
CA THR A 85 1.76 2.72 -2.90
C THR A 85 0.66 3.74 -3.26
N GLY A 86 1.04 5.01 -3.42
CA GLY A 86 0.12 6.10 -3.74
C GLY A 86 -0.60 6.72 -2.53
N GLY A 87 -0.40 6.20 -1.32
CA GLY A 87 -0.92 6.81 -0.09
C GLY A 87 -0.13 8.05 0.37
N LYS A 88 -0.76 8.89 1.20
CA LYS A 88 -0.10 10.08 1.80
C LYS A 88 1.21 9.73 2.53
N ARG A 89 1.22 8.63 3.29
CA ARG A 89 2.42 8.18 4.02
C ARG A 89 3.52 7.67 3.08
N TYR A 90 3.16 6.98 2.00
CA TYR A 90 4.11 6.53 0.97
C TYR A 90 4.85 7.71 0.35
N MET A 91 4.11 8.75 -0.06
CA MET A 91 4.73 9.97 -0.62
C MET A 91 5.62 10.69 0.40
N LYS A 92 5.16 10.80 1.65
CA LYS A 92 5.92 11.44 2.73
C LYS A 92 7.22 10.68 3.04
N GLN A 93 7.19 9.35 3.02
CA GLN A 93 8.37 8.50 3.20
C GLN A 93 9.40 8.78 2.10
N HIS A 94 8.98 8.74 0.82
CA HIS A 94 9.87 9.02 -0.31
C HIS A 94 10.46 10.42 -0.27
N TYR A 95 9.69 11.41 0.18
CA TYR A 95 10.19 12.76 0.37
C TYR A 95 11.30 12.82 1.45
N TYR A 96 11.11 12.15 2.59
CA TYR A 96 12.15 12.06 3.61
C TYR A 96 13.39 11.31 3.14
N ASP A 97 13.22 10.21 2.41
CA ASP A 97 14.33 9.44 1.85
C ASP A 97 15.13 10.28 0.85
N ALA A 98 14.45 11.05 -0.02
CA ALA A 98 15.10 11.96 -0.95
C ALA A 98 15.88 13.08 -0.22
N MET A 99 15.29 13.70 0.82
CA MET A 99 16.01 14.71 1.62
C MET A 99 17.23 14.12 2.34
N ALA A 100 17.13 12.90 2.85
CA ALA A 100 18.26 12.22 3.49
C ALA A 100 19.39 11.97 2.50
N LEU A 101 19.05 11.57 1.27
CA LEU A 101 20.02 11.34 0.20
C LEU A 101 20.70 12.65 -0.25
N CYS A 102 19.94 13.73 -0.40
CA CYS A 102 20.48 15.06 -0.69
C CYS A 102 21.41 15.56 0.43
N LYS A 103 21.08 15.31 1.70
CA LYS A 103 21.96 15.69 2.82
C LYS A 103 23.26 14.87 2.86
N TYR A 104 23.23 13.63 2.39
CA TYR A 104 24.39 12.74 2.43
C TYR A 104 25.37 12.99 1.28
N HIS A 105 24.87 13.36 0.10
CA HIS A 105 25.68 13.57 -1.11
C HIS A 105 25.84 15.04 -1.53
N GLY A 106 25.10 15.96 -0.90
CA GLY A 106 25.12 17.40 -1.20
C GLY A 106 25.96 18.22 -0.24
#